data_AF-A0A485L6F4-F1
#
_entry.id   AF-A0A485L6F4-F1
#
_cell.length_a   1.000
_cell.length_b   1.000
_cell.length_c   1.000
_cell.angle_alpha   90.00
_cell.angle_beta   90.00
_cell.angle_gamma   90.00
#
_symmetry.space_group_name_H-M   'P 1'
#
loop_
_entity.id
_entity.type
_entity.pdbx_description
1 polymer ?
#
loop_
_entity_poly.entity_id
_entity_poly.type
_entity_poly.pdbx_seq_one_letter_code
_entity_poly.pdbx_strand_id
1 'polypeptide(L)'
;MPVLPRLAELRAIEDPQQRRLTTREVHAILLQSWKADRRWGGMAEHLVEQIHPMFRHGFARLAAQAEASKRVNVSSFRGLVHSLHHHHTIEDRAWFPQLKRLHPDARPEIDILETDHRKLVELEAQVSSGDYDAHVEFIDHLMDHLNREEMLSVPWLLDGTGAL
;
A
#
# COMPACT_ATOMS: atom_id res chain seq x y z
N MET A 1 7.12 -5.87 17.39
CA MET A 1 7.59 -7.10 16.69
C MET A 1 8.67 -6.69 15.71
N PRO A 2 9.72 -7.48 15.44
CA PRO A 2 10.67 -7.12 14.40
C PRO A 2 9.96 -7.27 13.05
N VAL A 3 9.63 -6.13 12.44
CA VAL A 3 8.83 -6.03 11.20
C VAL A 3 9.57 -6.59 10.00
N LEU A 4 10.89 -6.36 9.94
CA LEU A 4 11.72 -6.70 8.78
C LEU A 4 11.84 -8.21 8.54
N PRO A 5 12.10 -9.08 9.55
CA PRO A 5 12.08 -10.53 9.34
C PRO A 5 10.76 -11.04 8.76
N ARG A 6 9.63 -10.48 9.20
CA ARG A 6 8.31 -10.88 8.72
C ARG A 6 8.05 -10.46 7.27
N LEU A 7 8.47 -9.24 6.89
CA LEU A 7 8.40 -8.82 5.48
C LEU A 7 9.30 -9.70 4.59
N ALA A 8 10.48 -10.09 5.09
CA ALA A 8 11.36 -11.02 4.39
C ALA A 8 10.75 -12.43 4.23
N GLU A 9 10.08 -12.95 5.27
CA GLU A 9 9.33 -14.22 5.21
C GLU A 9 8.21 -14.17 4.16
N LEU A 10 7.44 -13.07 4.13
CA LEU A 10 6.39 -12.89 3.12
C LEU A 10 6.98 -12.83 1.71
N ARG A 11 8.11 -12.14 1.52
CA ARG A 11 8.79 -12.07 0.21
C ARG A 11 9.28 -13.44 -0.27
N ALA A 12 9.65 -14.34 0.64
CA ALA A 12 10.10 -15.68 0.28
C ALA A 12 8.99 -16.58 -0.30
N ILE A 13 7.72 -16.17 -0.21
CA ILE A 13 6.61 -16.86 -0.86
C ILE A 13 6.68 -16.61 -2.37
N GLU A 14 6.99 -17.66 -3.14
CA GLU A 14 7.18 -17.57 -4.59
C GLU A 14 5.90 -17.23 -5.34
N ASP A 15 4.80 -17.89 -5.00
CA ASP A 15 3.50 -17.66 -5.64
C ASP A 15 2.93 -16.28 -5.27
N PRO A 16 2.74 -15.37 -6.24
CA PRO A 16 2.29 -14.01 -5.95
C PRO A 16 0.90 -13.95 -5.31
N GLN A 17 -0.02 -14.82 -5.70
CA GLN A 17 -1.38 -14.82 -5.15
C GLN A 17 -1.37 -15.27 -3.69
N GLN A 18 -0.69 -16.37 -3.38
CA GLN A 18 -0.48 -16.84 -2.01
C GLN A 18 0.22 -15.78 -1.16
N ARG A 19 1.25 -15.13 -1.70
CA ARG A 19 1.96 -14.05 -1.00
C ARG A 19 1.04 -12.89 -0.63
N ARG A 20 0.22 -12.40 -1.56
CA ARG A 20 -0.76 -11.33 -1.33
C ARG A 20 -1.78 -11.73 -0.26
N LEU A 21 -2.31 -12.95 -0.35
CA LEU A 21 -3.26 -13.50 0.61
C LEU A 21 -2.67 -13.56 2.03
N THR A 22 -1.47 -14.14 2.17
CA THR A 22 -0.79 -14.23 3.47
C THR A 22 -0.42 -12.85 4.01
N THR A 23 0.01 -11.92 3.15
CA THR A 23 0.30 -10.53 3.55
C THR A 23 -0.95 -9.86 4.13
N ARG A 24 -2.11 -10.02 3.48
CA ARG A 24 -3.39 -9.49 3.96
C ARG A 24 -3.79 -10.07 5.33
N GLU A 25 -3.63 -11.37 5.52
CA GLU A 25 -3.97 -12.04 6.79
C GLU A 25 -3.07 -11.57 7.94
N VAL A 26 -1.77 -11.50 7.68
CA VAL A 26 -0.78 -11.00 8.64
C VAL A 26 -1.04 -9.53 8.99
N HIS A 27 -1.31 -8.70 7.98
CA HIS A 27 -1.66 -7.30 8.17
C HIS A 27 -2.91 -7.16 9.05
N ALA A 28 -3.97 -7.94 8.81
CA ALA A 28 -5.19 -7.89 9.61
C ALA A 28 -4.95 -8.21 11.11
N ILE A 29 -4.04 -9.15 11.40
CA ILE A 29 -3.64 -9.46 12.79
C ILE A 29 -2.85 -8.30 13.40
N LEU A 30 -1.89 -7.74 12.65
CA LEU A 30 -1.08 -6.62 13.12
C LEU A 30 -1.91 -5.36 13.36
N LEU A 31 -2.88 -5.08 12.50
CA LEU A 31 -3.80 -3.97 12.63
C LEU A 31 -4.54 -3.99 13.96
N GLN A 32 -5.03 -5.16 14.40
CA GLN A 32 -5.66 -5.29 15.72
C GLN A 32 -4.69 -4.97 16.85
N SER A 33 -3.43 -5.41 16.73
CA SER A 33 -2.40 -5.13 17.73
C SER A 33 -2.01 -3.65 17.79
N TRP A 34 -1.94 -2.96 16.65
CA TRP A 34 -1.59 -1.54 16.59
C TRP A 34 -2.69 -0.66 17.21
N LYS A 35 -3.96 -0.96 16.90
CA LYS A 35 -5.11 -0.25 17.47
C LYS A 35 -5.24 -0.44 18.99
N ALA A 36 -4.67 -1.52 19.53
CA ALA A 36 -4.60 -1.77 20.97
C ALA A 36 -3.36 -1.16 21.64
N ASP A 37 -2.39 -0.64 20.88
CA ASP A 37 -1.22 0.03 21.45
C ASP A 37 -1.65 1.35 22.11
N ARG A 38 -1.13 1.62 23.32
CA ARG A 38 -1.44 2.84 24.08
C ARG A 38 -1.03 4.14 23.33
N ARG A 39 -0.16 4.03 22.34
CA ARG A 39 0.37 5.13 21.51
C ARG A 39 -0.41 5.28 20.21
N TRP A 40 -1.44 4.47 20.00
CA TRP A 40 -2.33 4.61 18.85
C TRP A 40 -2.91 6.03 18.80
N GLY A 41 -2.88 6.61 17.61
CA GLY A 41 -3.26 8.00 17.36
C GLY A 41 -2.34 8.67 16.36
N GLY A 42 -2.52 9.98 16.17
CA GLY A 42 -1.65 10.82 15.37
C GLY A 42 -1.48 10.32 13.94
N MET A 43 -0.25 10.28 13.44
CA MET A 43 0.01 9.87 12.06
C MET A 43 -0.22 8.38 11.79
N ALA A 44 -0.04 7.50 12.79
CA ALA A 44 -0.32 6.07 12.63
C ALA A 44 -1.82 5.84 12.36
N GLU A 45 -2.67 6.45 13.19
CA GLU A 45 -4.12 6.42 13.01
C GLU A 45 -4.55 7.11 11.71
N HIS A 46 -3.99 8.29 11.42
CA HIS A 46 -4.35 9.04 10.20
C HIS A 46 -4.05 8.25 8.91
N LEU A 47 -2.89 7.60 8.84
CA LEU A 47 -2.52 6.74 7.70
C LEU A 47 -3.52 5.59 7.51
N VAL A 48 -3.76 4.83 8.59
CA VAL A 48 -4.48 3.55 8.58
C VAL A 48 -6.00 3.70 8.59
N GLU A 49 -6.53 4.77 9.17
CA GLU A 49 -7.98 4.97 9.30
C GLU A 49 -8.56 6.04 8.38
N GLN A 50 -7.73 6.88 7.75
CA GLN A 50 -8.21 7.98 6.90
C GLN A 50 -7.65 7.90 5.49
N ILE A 51 -6.31 7.93 5.34
CA ILE A 51 -5.67 7.99 4.01
C ILE A 51 -5.85 6.66 3.26
N HIS A 52 -5.29 5.56 3.77
CA HIS A 52 -5.33 4.27 3.07
C HIS A 52 -6.74 3.72 2.88
N PRO A 53 -7.66 3.84 3.86
CA PRO A 53 -9.05 3.41 3.66
C PRO A 53 -9.74 4.16 2.51
N MET A 54 -9.45 5.44 2.29
CA MET A 54 -10.02 6.16 1.15
C MET A 54 -9.67 5.47 -0.18
N PHE A 55 -8.40 5.09 -0.36
CA PHE A 55 -7.96 4.37 -1.57
C PHE A 55 -8.55 2.97 -1.64
N ARG A 56 -8.49 2.20 -0.54
CA ARG A 56 -9.06 0.85 -0.48
C ARG A 56 -10.53 0.82 -0.89
N HIS A 57 -11.36 1.69 -0.29
CA HIS A 57 -12.78 1.77 -0.62
C HIS A 57 -13.02 2.28 -2.04
N GLY A 58 -12.28 3.32 -2.46
CA GLY A 58 -12.41 3.91 -3.79
C GLY A 58 -12.15 2.89 -4.90
N PHE A 59 -11.02 2.17 -4.82
CA PHE A 59 -10.62 1.18 -5.82
C PHE A 59 -11.47 -0.09 -5.72
N ALA A 60 -11.85 -0.57 -4.53
CA ALA A 60 -12.75 -1.71 -4.40
C ALA A 60 -14.11 -1.46 -5.08
N ARG A 61 -14.63 -0.22 -5.00
CA ARG A 61 -15.86 0.16 -5.71
C ARG A 61 -15.67 0.12 -7.22
N LEU A 62 -14.53 0.57 -7.74
CA LEU A 62 -14.23 0.48 -9.16
C LEU A 62 -14.11 -0.97 -9.63
N ALA A 63 -13.43 -1.83 -8.86
CA ALA A 63 -13.36 -3.26 -9.14
C ALA A 63 -14.74 -3.89 -9.24
N ALA A 64 -15.62 -3.64 -8.25
CA ALA A 64 -16.97 -4.18 -8.24
C ALA A 64 -17.81 -3.72 -9.45
N GLN A 65 -17.68 -2.44 -9.83
CA GLN A 65 -18.35 -1.89 -11.02
C GLN A 65 -17.81 -2.51 -12.31
N ALA A 66 -16.48 -2.65 -12.41
CA ALA A 66 -15.83 -3.25 -13.56
C ALA A 66 -16.19 -4.72 -13.70
N GLU A 67 -16.26 -5.46 -12.59
CA GLU A 67 -16.67 -6.87 -12.58
C GLU A 67 -18.11 -7.06 -13.05
N ALA A 68 -19.04 -6.25 -12.55
CA ALA A 68 -20.44 -6.32 -12.93
C ALA A 68 -20.69 -5.96 -14.40
N SER A 69 -19.91 -5.03 -14.96
CA SER A 69 -20.09 -4.51 -16.32
C SER A 69 -19.12 -5.09 -17.35
N LYS A 70 -18.10 -5.82 -16.90
CA LYS A 70 -16.93 -6.26 -17.68
C LYS A 70 -16.26 -5.12 -18.46
N ARG A 71 -16.25 -3.91 -17.88
CA ARG A 71 -15.68 -2.69 -18.48
C ARG A 71 -15.04 -1.80 -17.43
N VAL A 72 -13.90 -1.20 -17.77
CA VAL A 72 -13.24 -0.22 -16.91
C VAL A 72 -13.92 1.14 -17.03
N ASN A 73 -14.27 1.75 -15.90
CA ASN A 73 -14.63 3.16 -15.86
C ASN A 73 -13.37 4.04 -15.79
N VAL A 74 -12.75 4.27 -16.96
CA VAL A 74 -11.47 5.00 -17.08
C VAL A 74 -11.54 6.41 -16.47
N SER A 75 -12.67 7.10 -16.62
CA SER A 75 -12.82 8.46 -16.07
C SER A 75 -12.78 8.46 -14.54
N SER A 76 -13.52 7.57 -13.89
CA SER A 76 -13.53 7.46 -12.43
C SER A 76 -12.20 6.94 -11.89
N PHE A 77 -11.57 6.01 -12.61
CA PHE A 77 -10.23 5.51 -12.29
C PHE A 77 -9.20 6.64 -12.28
N ARG A 78 -9.14 7.45 -13.35
CA ARG A 78 -8.22 8.59 -13.47
C ARG A 78 -8.37 9.59 -12.33
N GLY A 79 -9.62 9.87 -11.92
CA GLY A 79 -9.88 10.78 -10.80
C GLY A 79 -9.26 10.29 -9.48
N LEU A 80 -9.35 8.99 -9.21
CA LEU A 80 -8.81 8.40 -7.99
C LEU A 80 -7.28 8.26 -8.04
N VAL A 81 -6.73 7.87 -9.20
CA VAL A 81 -5.28 7.73 -9.38
C VAL A 81 -4.56 9.06 -9.26
N HIS A 82 -5.16 10.17 -9.68
CA HIS A 82 -4.54 11.49 -9.48
C HIS A 82 -4.30 11.81 -7.98
N SER A 83 -5.24 11.43 -7.10
CA SER A 83 -5.03 11.57 -5.65
C SER A 83 -3.98 10.60 -5.12
N LEU A 84 -3.93 9.38 -5.65
CA LEU A 84 -2.94 8.37 -5.28
C LEU A 84 -1.52 8.83 -5.67
N HIS A 85 -1.35 9.42 -6.86
CA HIS A 85 -0.09 9.99 -7.30
C HIS A 85 0.40 11.11 -6.38
N HIS A 86 -0.49 11.97 -5.91
CA HIS A 86 -0.11 13.02 -4.98
C HIS A 86 0.43 12.44 -3.67
N HIS A 87 -0.23 11.42 -3.15
CA HIS A 87 0.19 10.66 -1.97
C HIS A 87 1.56 10.02 -2.17
N HIS A 88 1.74 9.18 -3.20
CA HIS A 88 3.04 8.55 -3.49
C HIS A 88 4.15 9.58 -3.77
N THR A 89 3.82 10.73 -4.37
CA THR A 89 4.81 11.81 -4.58
C THR A 89 5.36 12.36 -3.27
N ILE A 90 4.53 12.49 -2.23
CA ILE A 90 4.98 12.93 -0.91
C ILE A 90 5.91 11.88 -0.30
N GLU A 91 5.56 10.61 -0.46
CA GLU A 91 6.33 9.49 0.09
C GLU A 91 7.70 9.40 -0.58
N ASP A 92 7.74 9.34 -1.90
CA ASP A 92 8.96 9.24 -2.70
C ASP A 92 9.90 10.43 -2.48
N ARG A 93 9.35 11.65 -2.34
CA ARG A 93 10.17 12.87 -2.27
C ARG A 93 10.59 13.27 -0.87
N ALA A 94 9.85 12.87 0.16
CA ALA A 94 10.10 13.31 1.53
C ALA A 94 10.22 12.12 2.48
N TRP A 95 9.18 11.30 2.55
CA TRP A 95 9.05 10.33 3.64
C TRP A 95 10.00 9.14 3.50
N PHE A 96 9.99 8.44 2.36
CA PHE A 96 10.88 7.30 2.12
C PHE A 96 12.37 7.69 2.22
N PRO A 97 12.84 8.82 1.66
CA PRO A 97 14.19 9.31 1.90
C PRO A 97 14.53 9.49 3.38
N GLN A 98 13.59 9.96 4.19
CA GLN A 98 13.77 10.13 5.64
C GLN A 98 13.82 8.79 6.37
N LEU A 99 12.90 7.87 6.05
CA LEU A 99 12.90 6.52 6.62
C LEU A 99 14.20 5.77 6.29
N LYS A 100 14.74 5.89 5.07
CA LYS A 100 16.04 5.30 4.70
C LYS A 100 17.24 5.89 5.48
N ARG A 101 17.12 7.13 5.99
CA ARG A 101 18.12 7.76 6.86
C ARG A 101 17.98 7.28 8.30
N LEU A 102 16.75 7.23 8.81
CA LEU A 102 16.45 6.85 10.20
C LEU A 102 16.59 5.35 10.45
N HIS A 103 16.26 4.53 9.45
CA HIS A 103 16.23 3.06 9.54
C HIS A 103 17.01 2.42 8.37
N PRO A 104 18.36 2.52 8.35
CA PRO A 104 19.16 2.02 7.23
C PRO A 104 18.96 0.54 6.90
N ASP A 105 18.69 -0.29 7.91
CA ASP A 105 18.45 -1.73 7.75
C ASP A 105 17.16 -2.05 6.98
N ALA A 106 16.23 -1.09 6.93
CA ALA A 106 14.96 -1.24 6.23
C ALA A 106 15.00 -0.75 4.77
N ARG A 107 16.14 -0.22 4.30
CA ARG A 107 16.30 0.26 2.91
C ARG A 107 15.79 -0.73 1.86
N PRO A 108 16.10 -2.04 1.93
CA PRO A 108 15.60 -2.99 0.95
C PRO A 108 14.07 -3.05 0.87
N GLU A 109 13.36 -2.93 2.01
CA GLU A 109 11.90 -2.94 2.02
C GLU A 109 11.32 -1.63 1.47
N ILE A 110 11.96 -0.50 1.75
CA ILE A 110 11.55 0.80 1.21
C ILE A 110 11.78 0.85 -0.32
N ASP A 111 12.91 0.31 -0.81
CA ASP A 111 13.19 0.21 -2.25
C ASP A 111 12.16 -0.65 -2.99
N ILE A 112 11.57 -1.65 -2.30
CA ILE A 112 10.47 -2.46 -2.84
C ILE A 112 9.19 -1.61 -2.95
N LEU A 113 8.83 -0.83 -1.93
CA LEU A 113 7.67 0.07 -1.99
C LEU A 113 7.80 1.10 -3.13
N GLU A 114 8.99 1.68 -3.32
CA GLU A 114 9.26 2.56 -4.48
C GLU A 114 9.16 1.83 -5.83
N THR A 115 9.47 0.53 -5.86
CA THR A 115 9.29 -0.30 -7.05
C THR A 115 7.81 -0.57 -7.32
N ASP A 116 7.02 -0.79 -6.27
CA ASP A 116 5.56 -0.93 -6.37
C ASP A 116 4.93 0.34 -6.96
N HIS A 117 5.37 1.53 -6.55
CA HIS A 117 4.91 2.80 -7.14
C HIS A 117 5.12 2.85 -8.66
N ARG A 118 6.32 2.46 -9.13
CA ARG A 118 6.61 2.40 -10.57
C ARG A 118 5.70 1.39 -11.29
N LYS A 119 5.47 0.23 -10.67
CA LYS A 119 4.60 -0.80 -11.24
C LYS A 119 3.16 -0.31 -11.37
N LEU A 120 2.65 0.43 -10.38
CA LEU A 120 1.31 1.03 -10.44
C LEU A 120 1.19 2.04 -11.59
N VAL A 121 2.22 2.87 -11.84
CA VAL A 121 2.24 3.79 -12.99
C VAL A 121 2.22 3.04 -14.32
N GLU A 122 2.96 1.93 -14.45
CA GLU A 122 2.92 1.09 -15.65
C GLU A 122 1.51 0.50 -15.90
N LEU A 123 0.87 0.01 -14.85
CA LEU A 123 -0.47 -0.56 -14.90
C LEU A 123 -1.51 0.51 -15.21
N GLU A 124 -1.39 1.71 -14.62
CA GLU A 124 -2.28 2.85 -14.89
C GLU A 124 -2.35 3.19 -16.39
N ALA A 125 -1.22 3.16 -17.09
CA ALA A 125 -1.18 3.43 -18.53
C ALA A 125 -2.05 2.43 -19.33
N GLN A 126 -2.03 1.16 -18.93
CA GLN A 126 -2.84 0.11 -19.54
C GLN A 126 -4.33 0.27 -19.17
N VAL A 127 -4.63 0.51 -17.90
CA VAL A 127 -6.01 0.78 -17.44
C VAL A 127 -6.60 1.99 -18.15
N SER A 128 -5.79 3.01 -18.43
CA SER A 128 -6.20 4.21 -19.16
C SER A 128 -6.59 3.95 -20.61
N SER A 129 -6.18 2.82 -21.18
CA SER A 129 -6.62 2.33 -22.50
C SER A 129 -7.90 1.47 -22.42
N GLY A 130 -8.42 1.23 -21.21
CA GLY A 130 -9.61 0.41 -20.96
C GLY A 130 -9.32 -1.07 -20.70
N ASP A 131 -8.04 -1.43 -20.48
CA ASP A 131 -7.63 -2.80 -20.17
C ASP A 131 -8.17 -3.24 -18.80
N TYR A 132 -9.05 -4.25 -18.83
CA TYR A 132 -9.70 -4.80 -17.65
C TYR A 132 -8.76 -5.66 -16.80
N ASP A 133 -7.89 -6.45 -17.42
CA ASP A 133 -6.97 -7.33 -16.68
C ASP A 133 -5.91 -6.49 -15.96
N ALA A 134 -5.42 -5.43 -16.62
CA ALA A 134 -4.57 -4.43 -15.97
C ALA A 134 -5.28 -3.72 -14.80
N HIS A 135 -6.59 -3.53 -14.88
CA HIS A 135 -7.37 -2.90 -13.80
C HIS A 135 -7.45 -3.81 -12.57
N VAL A 136 -7.69 -5.10 -12.78
CA VAL A 136 -7.67 -6.10 -11.71
C VAL A 136 -6.28 -6.14 -11.07
N GLU A 137 -5.23 -6.26 -11.87
CA GLU A 137 -3.86 -6.34 -11.36
C GLU A 137 -3.41 -5.05 -10.65
N PHE A 138 -3.80 -3.86 -11.14
CA PHE A 138 -3.55 -2.58 -10.46
C PHE A 138 -4.12 -2.60 -9.05
N ILE A 139 -5.36 -3.05 -8.88
CA ILE A 139 -6.05 -3.04 -7.60
C ILE A 139 -5.43 -4.05 -6.64
N ASP A 140 -5.18 -5.27 -7.10
CA ASP A 140 -4.52 -6.29 -6.29
C ASP A 140 -3.13 -5.85 -5.83
N HIS A 141 -2.35 -5.27 -6.75
CA HIS A 141 -1.02 -4.73 -6.44
C HIS A 141 -1.10 -3.57 -5.44
N LEU A 142 -2.04 -2.65 -5.60
CA LEU A 142 -2.25 -1.54 -4.67
C LEU A 142 -2.65 -2.03 -3.28
N MET A 143 -3.59 -2.98 -3.16
CA MET A 143 -4.02 -3.48 -1.86
C MET A 143 -2.87 -4.11 -1.07
N ASP A 144 -2.03 -4.85 -1.77
CA ASP A 144 -0.83 -5.52 -1.24
C ASP A 144 0.25 -4.51 -0.86
N HIS A 145 0.50 -3.51 -1.71
CA HIS A 145 1.40 -2.39 -1.45
C HIS A 145 1.01 -1.65 -0.16
N LEU A 146 -0.24 -1.20 -0.03
CA LEU A 146 -0.70 -0.48 1.16
C LEU A 146 -0.59 -1.33 2.44
N ASN A 147 -0.79 -2.65 2.35
CA ASN A 147 -0.60 -3.55 3.50
C ASN A 147 0.87 -3.59 3.93
N ARG A 148 1.80 -3.76 2.99
CA ARG A 148 3.24 -3.80 3.29
C ARG A 148 3.75 -2.47 3.81
N GLU A 149 3.29 -1.37 3.24
CA GLU A 149 3.63 -0.04 3.71
C GLU A 149 3.17 0.19 5.15
N GLU A 150 1.91 -0.13 5.48
CA GLU A 150 1.43 -0.02 6.86
C GLU A 150 2.22 -0.93 7.80
N MET A 151 2.52 -2.16 7.38
CA MET A 151 3.36 -3.10 8.16
C MET A 151 4.74 -2.52 8.47
N LEU A 152 5.33 -1.81 7.52
CA LEU A 152 6.64 -1.17 7.67
C LEU A 152 6.56 0.08 8.54
N SER A 153 5.63 0.98 8.23
CA SER A 153 5.62 2.35 8.74
C SER A 153 4.93 2.51 10.08
N VAL A 154 3.82 1.79 10.33
CA VAL A 154 3.03 1.97 11.56
C VAL A 154 3.86 1.75 12.83
N PRO A 155 4.72 0.71 12.92
CA PRO A 155 5.55 0.52 14.10
C PRO A 155 6.46 1.71 14.40
N TRP A 156 7.06 2.35 13.39
CA TRP A 156 7.88 3.54 13.59
C TRP A 156 7.05 4.78 13.94
N LEU A 157 5.84 4.91 13.39
CA LEU A 157 4.92 5.98 13.75
C LEU A 157 4.48 5.87 15.21
N LEU A 158 4.19 4.66 15.70
CA LEU A 158 3.87 4.40 17.10
C LEU A 158 5.05 4.64 18.04
N ASP A 159 6.27 4.33 17.58
CA ASP A 159 7.50 4.54 18.34
C ASP A 159 8.02 5.99 18.24
N GLY A 160 7.38 6.86 17.45
CA GLY A 160 7.79 8.25 17.24
C GLY A 160 9.06 8.43 16.39
N THR A 161 9.49 7.37 15.70
CA THR A 161 10.71 7.32 14.87
C THR A 161 10.41 7.31 13.36
N GLY A 162 9.14 7.47 12.98
CA GLY A 162 8.67 7.46 11.59
C GLY A 162 8.02 8.75 11.11
N ALA A 163 7.99 9.80 11.93
CA ALA A 163 7.40 11.09 11.55
C ALA A 163 8.28 11.82 10.53
N LEU A 164 7.64 12.56 9.62
CA LEU A 164 8.27 13.59 8.77
C LEU A 164 8.85 14.72 9.63
#